data_AF-A0A5C4WRI9-F1
#
_entry.id   AF-A0A5C4WRI9-F1
#
_cell.length_a   1.000
_cell.length_b   1.000
_cell.length_c   1.000
_cell.angle_alpha   90.00
_cell.angle_beta   90.00
_cell.angle_gamma   90.00
#
_symmetry.space_group_name_H-M   'P 1'
#
loop_
_entity.id
_entity.type
_entity.pdbx_description
1 polymer ?
#
loop_
_entity_poly.entity_id
_entity_poly.type
_entity_poly.pdbx_seq_one_letter_code
_entity_poly.pdbx_strand_id
1 'polypeptide(L)' 'ISETIQKYSEKRIGVLAFSKSSDHDAVAFQIVLSESTDLQEAASKLYDALHQLDKQDLDIIIAERFPDIELGKSIND' A
#
# COMPACT_ATOMS: atom_id res chain seq x y z
N ILE A 1 6.37 5.14 -8.54
CA ILE A 1 6.56 5.17 -7.07
C ILE A 1 7.74 6.04 -6.65
N SER A 2 8.97 5.80 -7.13
CA SER A 2 10.16 6.56 -6.70
C SER A 2 10.07 8.09 -6.90
N GLU A 3 9.54 8.58 -8.02
CA GLU A 3 9.37 10.04 -8.25
C GLU A 3 8.35 10.67 -7.29
N THR A 4 7.28 9.95 -6.95
CA THR A 4 6.26 10.41 -6.00
C THR A 4 6.82 10.46 -4.59
N ILE A 5 7.56 9.44 -4.19
CA ILE A 5 8.23 9.36 -2.90
C ILE A 5 9.23 10.52 -2.75
N GLN A 6 10.03 10.80 -3.79
CA GLN A 6 10.98 11.90 -3.76
C GLN A 6 10.29 13.28 -3.69
N LYS A 7 9.13 13.43 -4.33
CA LYS A 7 8.32 14.65 -4.29
C LYS A 7 7.67 14.92 -2.93
N TYR A 8 7.45 13.87 -2.15
CA TYR A 8 6.87 13.93 -0.81
C TYR A 8 7.86 13.46 0.27
N SER A 9 9.17 13.52 0.00
CA SER A 9 10.21 13.00 0.90
C SER A 9 10.28 13.74 2.25
N GLU A 10 9.68 14.93 2.32
CA GLU A 10 9.55 15.73 3.55
C GLU A 10 8.26 15.43 4.33
N LYS A 11 7.39 14.56 3.80
CA LYS A 11 6.09 14.20 4.38
C LYS A 11 6.08 12.75 4.86
N ARG A 12 5.15 12.42 5.74
CA ARG A 12 5.00 11.06 6.25
C ARG A 12 4.25 10.21 5.22
N ILE A 13 4.99 9.37 4.50
CA ILE A 13 4.44 8.51 3.45
C ILE A 13 4.07 7.14 4.03
N GLY A 14 2.80 6.77 3.87
CA GLY A 14 2.33 5.40 3.99
C GLY A 14 2.41 4.69 2.66
N VAL A 15 2.93 3.48 2.62
CA VAL A 15 2.90 2.61 1.45
C VAL A 15 2.10 1.36 1.75
N LEU A 16 1.16 1.04 0.87
CA LEU A 16 0.40 -0.19 0.96
C LEU A 16 0.80 -1.07 -0.22
N ALA A 17 1.60 -2.09 0.08
CA ALA A 17 2.16 -3.03 -0.87
C ALA A 17 1.28 -4.28 -0.94
N PHE A 18 1.04 -4.79 -2.15
CA PHE A 18 0.27 -6.02 -2.31
C PHE A 18 1.11 -7.23 -1.89
N SER A 19 2.25 -7.46 -2.55
CA SER A 19 3.14 -8.59 -2.23
C SER A 19 4.60 -8.20 -2.04
N LYS A 20 4.99 -6.99 -2.47
CA LYS A 20 6.39 -6.56 -2.42
C LYS A 20 6.52 -5.22 -1.71
N SER A 21 7.20 -5.25 -0.56
CA SER A 21 7.59 -4.05 0.18
C SER A 21 8.48 -3.14 -0.69
N SER A 22 8.22 -1.84 -0.63
CA SER A 22 9.10 -0.83 -1.23
C SER A 22 10.06 -0.33 -0.16
N ASP A 23 11.33 -0.67 -0.32
CA ASP A 23 12.40 -0.17 0.55
C ASP A 23 12.79 1.24 0.06
N HIS A 24 12.20 2.25 0.68
CA HIS A 24 12.52 3.66 0.43
C HIS A 24 12.59 4.39 1.76
N ASP A 25 13.67 5.14 1.96
CA ASP A 25 13.97 5.84 3.22
C ASP A 25 12.90 6.86 3.63
N ALA A 26 12.21 7.42 2.64
CA ALA A 26 11.10 8.37 2.84
C ALA A 26 9.75 7.69 3.19
N VAL A 27 9.68 6.36 3.17
CA VAL A 27 8.48 5.61 3.55
C VAL A 27 8.48 5.42 5.06
N ALA A 28 7.66 6.23 5.74
CA ALA A 28 7.54 6.18 7.19
C ALA A 28 6.80 4.93 7.67
N PHE A 29 5.82 4.45 6.88
CA PHE A 29 5.06 3.26 7.20
C PHE A 29 4.79 2.45 5.94
N GLN A 30 4.99 1.14 5.99
CA GLN A 30 4.59 0.25 4.91
C GLN A 30 3.89 -0.98 5.42
N ILE A 31 2.86 -1.42 4.69
CA ILE A 31 2.12 -2.65 5.00
C ILE A 31 2.09 -3.52 3.77
N VAL A 32 2.49 -4.78 3.93
CA VAL A 32 2.36 -5.82 2.90
C VAL A 32 1.08 -6.60 3.18
N LEU A 33 0.18 -6.65 2.21
CA LEU A 33 -1.10 -7.32 2.37
C LEU A 33 -0.99 -8.83 2.25
N SER A 34 -0.32 -9.34 1.22
CA SER A 34 -0.13 -10.77 1.03
C SER A 34 1.21 -11.07 0.38
N GLU A 35 2.12 -11.62 1.16
CA GLU A 35 3.39 -12.17 0.64
C GLU A 35 3.13 -13.31 -0.37
N SER A 36 2.00 -14.00 -0.23
CA SER A 36 1.60 -15.09 -1.13
C SER A 36 0.93 -14.62 -2.42
N THR A 37 0.77 -13.30 -2.62
CA THR A 37 0.06 -12.74 -3.80
C THR A 37 -1.39 -13.23 -3.88
N ASP A 38 -1.99 -13.59 -2.73
CA ASP A 38 -3.38 -14.03 -2.68
C ASP A 38 -4.31 -12.83 -2.61
N LEU A 39 -5.13 -12.66 -3.65
CA LEU A 39 -6.03 -11.52 -3.76
C LEU A 39 -7.10 -11.51 -2.67
N GLN A 40 -7.57 -12.67 -2.24
CA GLN A 40 -8.67 -12.79 -1.28
C GLN A 40 -8.18 -12.44 0.12
N GLU A 41 -7.01 -12.96 0.49
CA GLU A 41 -6.31 -12.61 1.71
C GLU A 41 -5.95 -11.11 1.73
N ALA A 42 -5.40 -10.61 0.62
CA ALA A 42 -5.02 -9.22 0.52
C ALA A 42 -6.23 -8.27 0.57
N ALA A 43 -7.36 -8.63 -0.03
CA ALA A 43 -8.61 -7.88 0.07
C ALA A 43 -9.08 -7.76 1.52
N SER A 44 -9.04 -8.88 2.26
CA SER A 44 -9.44 -8.92 3.66
C SER A 44 -8.49 -8.09 4.53
N LYS A 45 -7.19 -8.17 4.26
CA LYS A 45 -6.16 -7.38 4.95
C LYS A 45 -6.08 -5.93 4.48
N LEU A 46 -6.55 -5.59 3.27
CA LEU A 46 -6.52 -4.24 2.70
C LEU A 46 -7.27 -3.27 3.60
N TYR A 47 -8.47 -3.65 4.04
CA TYR A 47 -9.28 -2.82 4.92
C TYR A 47 -8.58 -2.57 6.27
N ASP A 48 -8.00 -3.62 6.85
CA ASP A 48 -7.26 -3.53 8.11
C ASP A 48 -5.99 -2.67 7.97
N ALA A 49 -5.24 -2.87 6.89
CA ALA A 49 -4.05 -2.11 6.55
C ALA A 49 -4.35 -0.63 6.31
N LEU A 50 -5.43 -0.31 5.58
CA LEU A 50 -5.90 1.06 5.39
C LEU A 50 -6.26 1.69 6.73
N HIS A 51 -6.97 0.97 7.60
CA HIS A 51 -7.31 1.47 8.93
C HIS A 51 -6.07 1.65 9.83
N GLN A 52 -5.07 0.78 9.70
CA GLN A 52 -3.78 0.94 10.38
C GLN A 52 -3.03 2.17 9.87
N LEU A 53 -2.97 2.38 8.55
CA LEU A 53 -2.36 3.58 7.94
C LEU A 53 -3.12 4.85 8.28
N ASP A 54 -4.46 4.81 8.34
CA ASP A 54 -5.29 5.95 8.75
C ASP A 54 -5.07 6.33 10.22
N LYS A 55 -4.79 5.34 11.08
CA LYS A 55 -4.34 5.56 12.46
C LYS A 55 -2.93 6.12 12.56
N GLN A 56 -2.11 5.91 11.54
CA GLN A 56 -0.81 6.56 11.44
C GLN A 56 -1.06 7.98 10.96
N ASP A 57 -0.48 8.97 11.63
CA ASP A 57 -0.58 10.38 11.24
C ASP A 57 0.27 10.61 9.98
N LEU A 58 -0.21 10.11 8.85
CA LEU A 58 0.45 10.13 7.55
C LEU A 58 -0.14 11.25 6.70
N ASP A 59 0.73 11.94 5.97
CA ASP A 59 0.31 12.98 5.04
C ASP A 59 -0.21 12.40 3.72
N ILE A 60 0.33 11.25 3.30
CA ILE A 60 0.01 10.64 2.01
C ILE A 60 0.07 9.12 2.12
N ILE A 61 -0.89 8.45 1.51
CA ILE A 61 -0.94 6.99 1.38
C ILE A 61 -0.78 6.64 -0.09
N ILE A 62 0.20 5.79 -0.38
CA ILE A 62 0.50 5.27 -1.71
C ILE A 62 0.15 3.78 -1.70
N ALA A 63 -0.99 3.43 -2.28
CA ALA A 63 -1.35 2.04 -2.50
C ALA A 63 -0.80 1.54 -3.84
N GLU A 64 -0.13 0.39 -3.84
CA GLU A 64 0.23 -0.32 -5.05
C GLU A 64 -1.05 -0.85 -5.72
N ARG A 65 -1.12 -0.74 -7.04
CA ARG A 65 -2.29 -1.18 -7.80
C ARG A 65 -2.34 -2.70 -7.81
N PHE A 66 -3.50 -3.27 -7.48
CA PHE A 66 -3.68 -4.71 -7.52
C PHE A 66 -3.61 -5.22 -8.96
N PRO A 67 -3.13 -6.45 -9.19
CA PRO A 67 -3.08 -7.02 -10.52
C PRO A 67 -4.49 -7.14 -11.10
N ASP A 68 -4.64 -6.83 -12.38
CA ASP A 68 -5.93 -6.69 -13.08
C ASP A 68 -6.59 -8.06 -13.41
N ILE A 69 -6.63 -8.97 -12.43
CA ILE A 69 -7.13 -10.35 -12.55
C ILE A 69 -8.33 -10.51 -11.62
N GLU A 70 -9.49 -10.84 -12.19
CA GLU A 70 -10.77 -11.13 -11.53
C GLU A 70 -11.05 -10.32 -10.24
N LEU A 71 -10.55 -10.77 -9.09
CA LEU A 71 -10.67 -10.09 -7.80
C LEU A 71 -9.99 -8.71 -7.79
N GLY A 72 -8.78 -8.60 -8.34
CA GLY A 72 -8.02 -7.34 -8.35
C GLY A 72 -8.66 -6.26 -9.22
N LYS A 73 -9.46 -6.65 -10.24
CA LYS A 73 -10.34 -5.71 -10.96
C LYS A 73 -11.44 -5.17 -10.05
N SER A 74 -12.12 -6.03 -9.30
CA SER A 74 -13.18 -5.62 -8.35
C SER A 74 -12.65 -4.82 -7.16
N ILE A 75 -11.36 -4.92 -6.84
CA ILE A 75 -10.69 -4.14 -5.80
C ILE A 75 -10.26 -2.76 -6.34
N ASN A 76 -9.91 -2.69 -7.63
CA ASN A 76 -9.48 -1.47 -8.31
C ASN A 76 -10.66 -0.59 -8.80
N ASP A 77 -11.88 -1.14 -8.91
CA ASP A 77 -13.13 -0.45 -9.31
C ASP A 77 -13.83 0.17 -8.09
#